data_AF-A0AAU9U0L8-F1
#
_entry.id   AF-A0AAU9U0L8-F1
#
_cell.length_a   1.000
_cell.length_b   1.000
_cell.length_c   1.000
_cell.angle_alpha   90.00
_cell.angle_beta   90.00
_cell.angle_gamma   90.00
#
_symmetry.space_group_name_H-M   'P 1'
#
loop_
_entity.id
_entity.type
_entity.pdbx_description
1 polymer ?
#
loop_
_entity_poly.entity_id
_entity_poly.type
_entity_poly.pdbx_seq_one_letter_code
_entity_poly.pdbx_strand_id
1 'polypeptide(L)'
;MHKEKLKPFLLTDPLTRMRKSWYRVDKSRLSEELQQKFVQLEPDDETKEFLSNSIDKSSWVWTQIWYLLAKAVLKHFWTITDING
;
A
#
# COMPACT_ATOMS: atom_id res chain seq x y z
N MET A 1 -15.39 28.22 4.10
CA MET A 1 -15.77 27.36 5.23
C MET A 1 -16.21 25.97 4.73
N HIS A 2 -15.34 25.18 4.09
CA HIS A 2 -15.73 23.87 3.53
C HIS A 2 -14.58 22.85 3.35
N LYS A 3 -13.53 22.92 4.19
CA LYS A 3 -12.41 21.93 4.17
C LYS A 3 -12.39 20.96 5.36
N GLU A 4 -13.44 20.92 6.17
CA GLU A 4 -13.49 20.09 7.39
C GLU A 4 -14.26 18.76 7.22
N LYS A 5 -15.00 18.55 6.12
CA LYS A 5 -15.89 17.37 5.97
C LYS A 5 -15.34 16.20 5.16
N LEU A 6 -14.13 16.29 4.61
CA LEU A 6 -13.54 15.21 3.80
C LEU A 6 -12.64 14.23 4.59
N LYS A 7 -12.40 14.51 5.88
CA LYS A 7 -11.52 13.70 6.72
C LYS A 7 -12.06 12.27 6.99
N PRO A 8 -13.36 12.02 7.25
CA PRO A 8 -13.77 10.70 7.76
C PRO A 8 -13.74 9.56 6.74
N PHE A 9 -13.77 9.83 5.44
CA PHE A 9 -13.73 8.80 4.40
C PHE A 9 -12.30 8.35 4.04
N LEU A 10 -11.29 9.19 4.33
CA LEU A 10 -9.87 8.84 4.20
C LEU A 10 -9.31 8.15 5.46
N LEU A 11 -10.13 7.94 6.50
CA LEU A 11 -9.73 7.36 7.80
C LEU A 11 -9.72 5.82 7.87
N THR A 12 -9.70 5.13 6.73
CA THR A 12 -9.10 3.78 6.70
C THR A 12 -7.78 3.86 5.98
N ASP A 13 -6.85 4.60 6.57
CA ASP A 13 -5.45 4.57 6.19
C ASP A 13 -5.02 3.08 6.05
N PRO A 14 -4.56 2.64 4.87
CA PRO A 14 -4.16 1.25 4.66
C PRO A 14 -3.07 0.82 5.65
N LEU A 15 -2.25 1.76 6.14
CA LEU A 15 -1.26 1.50 7.17
C LEU A 15 -1.95 1.12 8.50
N THR A 16 -3.05 1.78 8.84
CA THR A 16 -3.86 1.47 10.04
C THR A 16 -4.45 0.06 10.00
N ARG A 17 -4.86 -0.42 8.82
CA ARG A 17 -5.33 -1.81 8.66
C ARG A 17 -4.18 -2.81 8.74
N MET A 18 -3.05 -2.55 8.11
CA MET A 18 -1.87 -3.43 8.18
C MET A 18 -1.28 -3.51 9.59
N ARG A 19 -1.16 -2.37 10.30
CA ARG A 19 -0.70 -2.34 11.71
C ARG A 19 -1.51 -3.29 12.58
N LYS A 20 -2.86 -3.22 12.48
CA LYS A 20 -3.77 -4.07 13.25
C LYS A 20 -3.62 -5.57 12.92
N SER A 21 -3.19 -5.92 11.72
CA SER A 21 -3.06 -7.33 11.32
C SER A 21 -1.68 -7.90 11.61
N TRP A 22 -0.61 -7.13 11.42
CA TRP A 22 0.77 -7.65 11.46
C TRP A 22 1.37 -7.61 12.85
N TYR A 23 1.02 -6.60 13.65
CA TYR A 23 1.56 -6.44 15.00
C TYR A 23 0.69 -7.10 16.05
N ARG A 24 -0.58 -7.44 15.76
CA ARG A 24 -1.44 -8.06 16.77
C ARG A 24 -1.21 -9.56 16.88
N VAL A 25 -1.12 -10.00 18.12
CA VAL A 25 -1.13 -11.43 18.48
C VAL A 25 -2.55 -11.88 18.78
N ASP A 26 -2.90 -13.05 18.28
CA ASP A 26 -4.12 -13.75 18.68
C ASP A 26 -3.89 -14.42 20.05
N LYS A 27 -4.39 -13.79 21.10
CA LYS A 27 -4.23 -14.25 22.48
C LYS A 27 -4.90 -15.60 22.74
N SER A 28 -5.94 -15.97 21.97
CA SER A 28 -6.60 -17.27 22.13
C SER A 28 -5.68 -18.45 21.83
N ARG A 29 -4.58 -18.20 21.11
CA ARG A 29 -3.58 -19.19 20.72
C ARG A 29 -2.38 -19.21 21.67
N LEU A 30 -2.39 -18.39 22.73
CA LEU A 30 -1.36 -18.34 23.75
C LEU A 30 -1.84 -19.04 25.03
N SER A 31 -0.95 -19.77 25.70
CA SER A 31 -1.18 -20.24 27.07
C SER A 31 -1.37 -19.07 28.04
N GLU A 32 -2.12 -19.27 29.13
CA GLU A 32 -2.37 -18.23 30.15
C GLU A 32 -1.08 -17.56 30.66
N GLU A 33 -0.02 -18.34 30.88
CA GLU A 33 1.28 -17.81 31.32
C GLU A 33 1.90 -16.84 30.30
N LEU A 34 1.87 -17.20 29.01
CA LEU A 34 2.37 -16.35 27.92
C LEU A 34 1.50 -15.11 27.73
N GLN A 35 0.18 -15.21 27.92
CA GLN A 35 -0.71 -14.05 27.84
C GLN A 35 -0.38 -13.00 28.91
N GLN A 36 -0.01 -13.43 30.11
CA GLN A 36 0.38 -12.54 31.21
C GLN A 36 1.72 -11.84 30.98
N LYS A 37 2.64 -12.50 30.26
CA LYS A 37 3.98 -11.97 29.93
C LYS A 37 4.02 -11.19 28.61
N PHE A 38 2.97 -11.26 27.80
CA PHE A 38 2.94 -10.66 26.47
C PHE A 38 2.85 -9.13 26.52
N VAL A 39 3.80 -8.47 25.86
CA VAL A 39 3.81 -7.01 25.65
C VAL A 39 3.59 -6.73 24.17
N GLN A 40 2.55 -5.96 23.86
CA GLN A 40 2.21 -5.56 22.50
C GLN A 40 3.25 -4.57 21.97
N LEU A 41 3.91 -4.91 20.87
CA LEU A 41 4.82 -4.02 20.16
C LEU A 41 4.08 -3.20 19.12
N GLU A 42 4.51 -1.96 18.93
CA GLU A 42 4.05 -1.07 17.86
C GLU A 42 5.22 -0.79 16.91
N PRO A 43 4.96 -0.48 15.62
CA PRO A 43 6.01 -0.07 14.72
C PRO A 43 6.70 1.20 15.24
N ASP A 44 8.02 1.19 15.21
CA ASP A 44 8.84 2.38 15.45
C ASP A 44 8.71 3.38 14.29
N ASP A 45 9.27 4.57 14.48
CA ASP A 45 9.14 5.66 13.52
C ASP A 45 9.89 5.41 12.21
N GLU A 46 11.04 4.71 12.25
CA GLU A 46 11.79 4.32 11.05
C GLU A 46 10.97 3.32 10.21
N THR A 47 10.33 2.35 10.87
CA THR A 47 9.43 1.40 10.18
C THR A 47 8.24 2.11 9.53
N LYS A 48 7.66 3.11 10.19
CA LYS A 48 6.56 3.91 9.60
C LYS A 48 7.04 4.68 8.37
N GLU A 49 8.21 5.30 8.44
CA GLU A 49 8.81 6.03 7.34
C GLU A 49 9.14 5.11 6.15
N PHE A 50 9.77 3.97 6.41
CA PHE A 50 10.06 2.95 5.39
C PHE A 50 8.79 2.50 4.66
N LEU A 51 7.70 2.28 5.41
CA LEU A 51 6.45 1.81 4.84
C LEU A 51 5.77 2.88 3.98
N SER A 52 5.77 4.15 4.43
CA SER A 52 5.30 5.28 3.62
C SER A 52 6.09 5.40 2.32
N ASN A 53 7.43 5.42 2.44
CA ASN A 53 8.32 5.50 1.30
C ASN A 53 8.14 4.34 0.31
N SER A 54 7.87 3.13 0.81
CA SER A 54 7.64 1.95 -0.02
C SER A 54 6.35 2.05 -0.83
N ILE A 55 5.27 2.58 -0.22
CA ILE A 55 3.99 2.80 -0.92
C ILE A 55 4.14 3.85 -2.02
N ASP A 56 4.79 4.97 -1.71
CA ASP A 56 4.98 6.06 -2.67
C ASP A 56 5.85 5.61 -3.85
N LYS A 57 6.98 4.94 -3.57
CA LYS A 57 7.88 4.43 -4.61
C LYS A 57 7.22 3.35 -5.47
N SER A 58 6.50 2.40 -4.86
CA SER A 58 5.82 1.33 -5.62
C SER A 58 4.73 1.88 -6.54
N SER A 59 3.99 2.90 -6.10
CA SER A 59 2.98 3.57 -6.92
C SER A 59 3.59 4.26 -8.14
N TRP A 60 4.76 4.90 -7.97
CA TRP A 60 5.50 5.48 -9.08
C TRP A 60 5.99 4.43 -10.07
N VAL A 61 6.60 3.34 -9.58
CA VAL A 61 7.07 2.22 -10.41
C VAL A 61 5.91 1.63 -11.22
N TRP A 62 4.75 1.42 -10.59
CA TRP A 62 3.57 0.89 -11.24
C TRP A 62 3.09 1.77 -12.40
N THR A 63 3.10 3.09 -12.21
CA THR A 63 2.75 4.06 -13.26
C THR A 63 3.69 3.95 -14.45
N GLN A 64 4.99 3.79 -14.21
CA GLN A 64 5.98 3.61 -15.27
C GLN A 64 5.77 2.31 -16.05
N ILE A 65 5.47 1.21 -15.36
CA ILE A 65 5.16 -0.08 -16.01
C ILE A 65 3.96 0.06 -16.95
N TRP A 66 2.87 0.72 -16.48
CA TRP A 66 1.70 0.98 -17.32
C TRP A 66 2.01 1.84 -18.53
N TYR A 67 2.80 2.89 -18.35
CA TYR A 67 3.22 3.75 -19.45
C TYR A 67 3.99 2.95 -20.52
N LEU A 68 4.95 2.11 -20.10
CA LEU A 68 5.71 1.26 -21.01
C LEU A 68 4.82 0.24 -21.74
N LEU A 69 3.89 -0.39 -21.02
CA LEU A 69 2.94 -1.33 -21.60
C LEU A 69 2.04 -0.66 -22.64
N ALA A 70 1.42 0.47 -22.28
CA ALA A 70 0.56 1.23 -23.18
C ALA A 70 1.33 1.67 -24.43
N LYS A 71 2.58 2.14 -24.26
CA LYS A 71 3.45 2.51 -25.39
C LYS A 71 3.74 1.32 -26.30
N ALA A 72 4.02 0.15 -25.75
CA ALA A 72 4.28 -1.06 -26.54
C ALA A 72 3.04 -1.48 -27.36
N VAL A 73 1.87 -1.50 -26.72
CA VAL A 73 0.59 -1.82 -27.37
C VAL A 73 0.25 -0.82 -28.47
N LEU A 74 0.32 0.48 -28.19
CA LEU A 74 0.02 1.52 -29.18
C LEU A 74 0.98 1.46 -30.37
N LYS A 75 2.28 1.25 -30.14
CA LYS A 75 3.25 1.08 -31.23
C LYS A 75 2.90 -0.11 -32.13
N HIS A 76 2.53 -1.24 -31.54
CA HIS A 76 2.18 -2.44 -32.28
C HIS A 76 1.00 -2.19 -33.25
N PHE A 77 -0.07 -1.53 -32.78
CA PHE A 77 -1.21 -1.19 -33.64
C PHE A 77 -0.90 -0.08 -34.65
N TRP A 78 -0.07 0.90 -34.28
CA TRP A 78 0.36 1.96 -35.20
C TRP A 78 1.10 1.40 -36.40
N THR A 79 2.03 0.46 -36.18
CA THR A 79 2.78 -0.21 -37.27
C THR A 79 1.89 -1.03 -38.19
N ILE A 80 0.79 -1.62 -37.69
CA ILE A 80 -0.14 -2.41 -38.51
C ILE A 80 -1.05 -1.51 -39.37
N THR A 81 -1.39 -0.32 -38.85
CA THR A 81 -2.24 0.64 -39.58
C THR A 81 -1.48 1.40 -40.67
N ASP A 82 -0.15 1.44 -40.59
CA ASP A 82 0.74 2.07 -41.58
C ASP A 82 0.90 1.23 -42.86
N ILE A 83 0.23 0.07 -42.99
CA ILE A 83 0.42 -0.85 -44.13
C ILE A 83 -0.24 -0.36 -45.44
N ASN A 84 -0.89 0.82 -45.42
CA ASN A 84 -1.35 1.54 -46.62
C ASN A 84 -0.77 2.98 -46.71
N GLY A 85 0.40 3.20 -46.09
CA GLY A 85 1.28 4.36 -46.31
C GLY A 85 2.62 3.91 -46.87
#